data_AF-A0A1A8YHA2-F1
#
_entry.id   AF-A0A1A8YHA2-F1
#
_cell.length_a   1.000
_cell.length_b   1.000
_cell.length_c   1.000
_cell.angle_alpha   90.00
_cell.angle_beta   90.00
_cell.angle_gamma   90.00
#
_symmetry.space_group_name_H-M   'P 1'
#
loop_
_entity.id
_entity.type
_entity.pdbx_description
1 polymer ?
#
loop_
_entity_poly.entity_id
_entity_poly.type
_entity_poly.pdbx_seq_one_letter_code
_entity_poly.pdbx_strand_id
1 'polypeptide(L)'
;MAKPPKEFDKGKYYDMLVVIRGTFNSVKEDEHSRYLYDNDHVLKNIALYLLQNYESSYKHCKMDSNAQDCCNYLNKWLNEKKSLYTSNTKCNSHNVLWEHYIEKLWEKMQEDEVEDERCNRDTFRPKYFHEKWLSPSCSNDSPVDIPKECPEQPSYKKHECPPAVAPTSSSCKTVLTTTYVVFGILLFFMYLLRFSSVGMKLNNLIRGKKIKRRNMDNENNEAFRGENDSNMDSLDTRFNVIYNSFQN
;
A
#
# COMPACT_ATOMS: atom_id res chain seq x y z
N MET A 1 9.68 -23.09 38.51
CA MET A 1 9.83 -21.62 38.46
C MET A 1 9.28 -21.16 37.12
N ALA A 2 8.20 -20.38 37.11
CA ALA A 2 7.64 -19.81 35.88
C ALA A 2 8.61 -18.76 35.34
N LYS A 3 8.89 -18.82 34.03
CA LYS A 3 9.75 -17.85 33.34
C LYS A 3 9.05 -16.49 33.34
N PRO A 4 9.73 -15.38 33.65
CA PRO A 4 9.11 -14.06 33.58
C PRO A 4 8.65 -13.77 32.14
N PRO A 5 7.48 -13.11 31.96
CA PRO A 5 6.96 -12.78 30.65
C PRO A 5 7.95 -11.90 29.88
N LYS A 6 8.15 -12.19 28.60
CA LYS A 6 9.03 -11.39 27.74
C LYS A 6 8.29 -10.13 27.35
N GLU A 7 8.80 -8.96 27.74
CA GLU A 7 8.29 -7.70 27.21
C GLU A 7 8.69 -7.59 25.72
N PHE A 8 7.72 -7.54 24.83
CA PHE A 8 7.99 -7.28 23.42
C PHE A 8 8.19 -5.78 23.19
N ASP A 9 9.07 -5.44 22.24
CA ASP A 9 9.12 -4.08 21.70
C ASP A 9 7.76 -3.72 21.06
N LYS A 10 7.35 -2.45 21.19
CA LYS A 10 6.04 -1.97 20.76
C LYS A 10 5.76 -2.27 19.29
N GLY A 11 6.78 -2.21 18.43
CA GLY A 11 6.66 -2.54 17.01
C GLY A 11 6.23 -3.98 16.77
N LYS A 12 6.71 -4.93 17.58
CA LYS A 12 6.42 -6.36 17.40
C LYS A 12 4.95 -6.69 17.61
N TYR A 13 4.29 -6.07 18.60
CA TYR A 13 2.86 -6.27 18.79
C TYR A 13 2.05 -5.80 17.59
N TYR A 14 2.44 -4.69 16.97
CA TYR A 14 1.77 -4.17 15.79
C TYR A 14 1.99 -5.09 14.58
N ASP A 15 3.25 -5.48 14.34
CA ASP A 15 3.63 -6.35 13.22
C ASP A 15 2.89 -7.70 13.24
N MET A 16 2.56 -8.22 14.42
CA MET A 16 1.76 -9.44 14.58
C MET A 16 0.30 -9.31 14.09
N LEU A 17 -0.26 -8.10 14.07
CA LEU A 17 -1.67 -7.84 13.79
C LEU A 17 -1.92 -7.30 12.37
N VAL A 18 -0.90 -6.75 11.72
CA VAL A 18 -1.00 -6.10 10.38
C VAL A 18 -0.47 -6.94 9.22
N VAL A 19 -0.32 -8.24 9.42
CA VAL A 19 0.14 -9.17 8.38
C VAL A 19 -0.88 -9.28 7.26
N ILE A 20 -0.49 -9.04 6.01
CA ILE A 20 -1.36 -9.27 4.84
C ILE A 20 -1.52 -10.77 4.62
N ARG A 21 -2.77 -11.25 4.55
CA ARG A 21 -3.08 -12.67 4.43
C ARG A 21 -3.84 -12.98 3.15
N GLY A 22 -3.40 -14.03 2.47
CA GLY A 22 -4.18 -14.68 1.41
C GLY A 22 -5.05 -15.84 1.92
N THR A 23 -4.80 -16.32 3.13
CA THR A 23 -5.45 -17.49 3.73
C THR A 23 -5.69 -17.29 5.23
N PHE A 24 -6.79 -17.85 5.74
CA PHE A 24 -7.23 -17.72 7.13
C PHE A 24 -7.30 -19.10 7.81
N ASN A 25 -6.14 -19.71 8.04
CA ASN A 25 -6.04 -21.11 8.48
C ASN A 25 -6.58 -21.35 9.89
N SER A 26 -6.68 -20.31 10.71
CA SER A 26 -7.18 -20.41 12.09
C SER A 26 -8.68 -20.17 12.20
N VAL A 27 -9.35 -19.86 11.09
CA VAL A 27 -10.79 -19.56 11.08
C VAL A 27 -11.58 -20.82 10.77
N LYS A 28 -12.41 -21.24 11.71
CA LYS A 28 -13.45 -22.26 11.49
C LYS A 28 -14.70 -21.57 10.97
N GLU A 29 -14.91 -21.65 9.66
CA GLU A 29 -15.96 -20.88 8.97
C GLU A 29 -17.37 -21.25 9.44
N ASP A 30 -17.61 -22.51 9.80
CA ASP A 30 -18.89 -23.01 10.29
C ASP A 30 -19.32 -22.35 11.61
N GLU A 31 -18.39 -22.21 12.56
CA GLU A 31 -18.65 -21.68 13.90
C GLU A 31 -19.00 -20.17 13.91
N HIS A 32 -18.41 -19.41 12.99
CA HIS A 32 -18.51 -17.95 12.95
C HIS A 32 -19.19 -17.38 11.70
N SER A 33 -19.67 -18.25 10.80
CA SER A 33 -20.35 -17.89 9.54
C SER A 33 -21.39 -16.77 9.70
N ARG A 34 -22.19 -16.81 10.76
CA ARG A 34 -23.23 -15.80 11.05
C ARG A 34 -22.71 -14.37 11.26
N TYR A 35 -21.42 -14.21 11.52
CA TYR A 35 -20.76 -12.93 11.71
C TYR A 35 -19.99 -12.44 10.46
N LEU A 36 -19.88 -13.29 9.43
CA LEU A 36 -19.21 -12.98 8.18
C LEU A 36 -20.22 -12.38 7.19
N TYR A 37 -20.42 -11.07 7.25
CA TYR A 37 -21.45 -10.41 6.45
C TYR A 37 -21.11 -10.34 4.95
N ASP A 38 -21.76 -11.18 4.13
CA ASP A 38 -21.42 -11.34 2.71
C ASP A 38 -21.69 -10.11 1.82
N ASN A 39 -22.62 -9.23 2.21
CA ASN A 39 -22.95 -8.05 1.40
C ASN A 39 -21.95 -6.89 1.61
N ASP A 40 -21.05 -6.99 2.58
CA ASP A 40 -20.00 -5.99 2.82
C ASP A 40 -18.64 -6.69 2.92
N HIS A 41 -17.92 -6.69 1.80
CA HIS A 41 -16.60 -7.30 1.73
C HIS A 41 -15.60 -6.67 2.71
N VAL A 42 -15.69 -5.38 3.01
CA VAL A 42 -14.78 -4.74 3.96
C VAL A 42 -15.04 -5.26 5.36
N LEU A 43 -16.31 -5.29 5.77
CA LEU A 43 -16.71 -5.80 7.09
C LEU A 43 -16.39 -7.29 7.25
N LYS A 44 -16.69 -8.10 6.23
CA LYS A 44 -16.33 -9.53 6.19
C LYS A 44 -14.83 -9.74 6.34
N ASN A 45 -14.01 -8.96 5.64
CA ASN A 45 -12.56 -9.06 5.77
C ASN A 45 -12.12 -8.66 7.19
N ILE A 46 -12.64 -7.58 7.77
CA ILE A 46 -12.33 -7.20 9.14
C ILE A 46 -12.64 -8.34 10.12
N ALA A 47 -13.79 -9.00 9.97
CA ALA A 47 -14.18 -10.15 10.80
C ALA A 47 -13.20 -11.33 10.66
N LEU A 48 -12.81 -11.69 9.43
CA LEU A 48 -11.82 -12.76 9.17
C LEU A 48 -10.45 -12.45 9.78
N TYR A 49 -9.98 -11.20 9.64
CA TYR A 49 -8.73 -10.77 10.26
C TYR A 49 -8.82 -10.75 11.78
N LEU A 50 -9.95 -10.34 12.34
CA LEU A 50 -10.16 -10.36 13.79
C LEU A 50 -10.07 -11.79 14.34
N LEU A 51 -10.77 -12.74 13.73
CA LEU A 51 -10.72 -14.15 14.10
C LEU A 51 -9.30 -14.71 14.03
N GLN A 52 -8.62 -14.48 12.91
CA GLN A 52 -7.24 -14.95 12.73
C GLN A 52 -6.29 -14.30 13.74
N ASN A 53 -6.41 -12.99 13.98
CA ASN A 53 -5.56 -12.28 14.93
C ASN A 53 -5.84 -12.75 16.37
N TYR A 54 -7.09 -13.05 16.71
CA TYR A 54 -7.45 -13.59 18.02
C TYR A 54 -6.84 -14.99 18.22
N GLU A 55 -7.13 -15.92 17.31
CA GLU A 55 -6.72 -17.32 17.43
C GLU A 55 -5.21 -17.54 17.30
N SER A 56 -4.55 -16.81 16.38
CA SER A 56 -3.13 -17.04 16.10
C SER A 56 -2.19 -16.05 16.77
N SER A 57 -2.50 -14.75 16.75
CA SER A 57 -1.58 -13.72 17.26
C SER A 57 -1.78 -13.51 18.76
N TYR A 58 -3.02 -13.26 19.20
CA TYR A 58 -3.32 -12.96 20.59
C TYR A 58 -3.09 -14.16 21.51
N LYS A 59 -3.65 -15.34 21.19
CA LYS A 59 -3.46 -16.54 22.03
C LYS A 59 -1.99 -16.92 22.16
N HIS A 60 -1.20 -16.82 21.08
CA HIS A 60 0.25 -17.06 21.14
C HIS A 60 0.99 -15.99 21.95
N CYS A 61 0.64 -14.72 21.75
CA CYS A 61 1.21 -13.59 22.51
C CYS A 61 0.94 -13.72 24.02
N LYS A 62 -0.28 -14.11 24.41
CA LYS A 62 -0.68 -14.35 25.80
C LYS A 62 0.18 -15.43 26.49
N MET A 63 0.68 -16.42 25.75
CA MET A 63 1.55 -17.47 26.28
C MET A 63 3.00 -17.00 26.48
N ASP A 64 3.51 -16.16 25.58
CA ASP A 64 4.93 -15.79 25.53
C ASP A 64 5.25 -14.43 26.18
N SER A 65 4.22 -13.60 26.43
CA SER A 65 4.36 -12.20 26.82
C SER A 65 3.28 -11.76 27.82
N ASN A 66 3.20 -10.44 28.06
CA ASN A 66 2.19 -9.85 28.92
C ASN A 66 0.82 -9.87 28.24
N ALA A 67 -0.09 -10.70 28.76
CA ALA A 67 -1.46 -10.84 28.26
C ALA A 67 -2.21 -9.51 28.13
N GLN A 68 -1.98 -8.58 29.07
CA GLN A 68 -2.61 -7.26 29.06
C GLN A 68 -2.14 -6.45 27.86
N ASP A 69 -0.85 -6.47 27.55
CA ASP A 69 -0.31 -5.76 26.39
C ASP A 69 -0.82 -6.36 25.08
N CYS A 70 -0.82 -7.68 24.96
CA CYS A 70 -1.40 -8.39 23.81
C CYS A 70 -2.86 -7.97 23.58
N CYS A 71 -3.67 -7.94 24.63
CA CYS A 71 -5.06 -7.50 24.58
C CYS A 71 -5.20 -6.01 24.21
N ASN A 72 -4.36 -5.15 24.77
CA ASN A 72 -4.34 -3.71 24.49
C ASN A 72 -4.05 -3.44 23.00
N TYR A 73 -3.09 -4.15 22.40
CA TYR A 73 -2.76 -3.96 20.99
C TYR A 73 -3.84 -4.53 20.06
N LEU A 74 -4.46 -5.66 20.40
CA LEU A 74 -5.60 -6.18 19.65
C LEU A 74 -6.77 -5.19 19.67
N ASN A 75 -7.08 -4.60 20.83
CA ASN A 75 -8.08 -3.54 20.95
C ASN A 75 -7.73 -2.30 20.12
N LYS A 76 -6.47 -1.84 20.15
CA LYS A 76 -6.02 -0.70 19.33
C LYS A 76 -6.23 -0.97 17.84
N TRP A 77 -5.84 -2.16 17.36
CA TRP A 77 -6.06 -2.56 15.98
C TRP A 77 -7.55 -2.56 15.63
N LEU A 78 -8.40 -3.15 16.50
CA LEU A 78 -9.83 -3.22 16.25
C LEU A 78 -10.49 -1.84 16.27
N ASN A 79 -10.07 -0.95 17.16
CA ASN A 79 -10.52 0.45 17.21
C ASN A 79 -10.11 1.24 15.98
N GLU A 80 -8.91 1.03 15.45
CA GLU A 80 -8.47 1.60 14.18
C GLU A 80 -9.39 1.15 13.04
N LYS A 81 -9.73 -0.15 12.97
CA LYS A 81 -10.65 -0.65 11.93
C LYS A 81 -12.06 -0.11 12.11
N LYS A 82 -12.56 0.00 13.35
CA LYS A 82 -13.84 0.65 13.66
C LYS A 82 -13.86 2.09 13.18
N SER A 83 -12.80 2.84 13.48
CA SER A 83 -12.63 4.23 13.10
C SER A 83 -12.73 4.42 11.60
N LEU A 84 -12.00 3.61 10.84
CA LEU A 84 -11.99 3.64 9.38
C LEU A 84 -13.36 3.26 8.78
N TYR A 85 -13.97 2.19 9.28
CA TYR A 85 -15.22 1.68 8.74
C TYR A 85 -16.42 2.58 9.06
N THR A 86 -16.47 3.15 10.27
CA THR A 86 -17.63 3.92 10.76
C THR A 86 -17.48 5.43 10.66
N SER A 87 -16.40 5.92 10.04
CA SER A 87 -16.03 7.34 10.05
C SER A 87 -15.98 7.90 11.47
N ASN A 88 -15.22 7.24 12.37
CA ASN A 88 -15.18 7.57 13.80
C ASN A 88 -16.59 7.66 14.41
N THR A 89 -17.42 6.65 14.17
CA THR A 89 -18.80 6.51 14.66
C THR A 89 -19.80 7.54 14.12
N LYS A 90 -19.45 8.32 13.10
CA LYS A 90 -20.35 9.29 12.49
C LYS A 90 -21.23 8.71 11.37
N CYS A 91 -20.89 7.53 10.87
CA CYS A 91 -21.67 6.84 9.85
C CYS A 91 -22.66 5.87 10.52
N ASN A 92 -23.94 6.25 10.60
CA ASN A 92 -24.94 5.49 11.38
C ASN A 92 -25.18 4.09 10.83
N SER A 93 -25.35 3.95 9.51
CA SER A 93 -25.57 2.64 8.86
C SER A 93 -24.41 1.68 9.15
N HIS A 94 -23.17 2.15 9.04
CA HIS A 94 -21.97 1.35 9.32
C HIS A 94 -21.79 1.06 10.83
N ASN A 95 -22.23 1.96 11.72
CA ASN A 95 -22.25 1.66 13.16
C ASN A 95 -23.15 0.46 13.45
N VAL A 96 -24.36 0.41 12.87
CA VAL A 96 -25.29 -0.70 13.08
C VAL A 96 -24.67 -2.02 12.61
N LEU A 97 -24.05 -2.03 11.44
CA LEU A 97 -23.36 -3.20 10.91
C LEU A 97 -22.18 -3.61 11.81
N TRP A 98 -21.38 -2.64 12.28
CA TRP A 98 -20.24 -2.91 13.16
C TRP A 98 -20.67 -3.56 14.48
N GLU A 99 -21.67 -2.98 15.16
CA GLU A 99 -22.18 -3.51 16.42
C GLU A 99 -22.77 -4.91 16.24
N HIS A 100 -23.46 -5.16 15.13
CA HIS A 100 -24.07 -6.46 14.88
C HIS A 100 -23.05 -7.55 14.55
N TYR A 101 -22.09 -7.26 13.67
CA TYR A 101 -21.21 -8.30 13.12
C TYR A 101 -19.87 -8.38 13.83
N ILE A 102 -19.28 -7.27 14.27
CA ILE A 102 -17.92 -7.25 14.81
C ILE A 102 -17.92 -7.31 16.34
N GLU A 103 -18.73 -6.50 17.03
CA GLU A 103 -18.76 -6.52 18.50
C GLU A 103 -19.37 -7.84 19.01
N LYS A 104 -20.44 -8.36 18.38
CA LYS A 104 -20.95 -9.70 18.73
C LYS A 104 -20.00 -10.83 18.40
N LEU A 105 -19.15 -10.68 17.36
CA LEU A 105 -18.10 -11.65 17.07
C LEU A 105 -17.03 -11.63 18.16
N TRP A 106 -16.63 -10.44 18.61
CA TRP A 106 -15.72 -10.26 19.74
C TRP A 106 -16.20 -10.98 20.99
N GLU A 107 -17.48 -10.84 21.33
CA GLU A 107 -18.09 -11.56 22.45
C GLU A 107 -18.07 -13.07 22.23
N LYS A 108 -18.48 -13.54 21.03
CA LYS A 108 -18.57 -14.96 20.72
C LYS A 108 -17.22 -15.68 20.78
N MET A 109 -16.15 -15.06 20.30
CA MET A 109 -14.81 -15.68 20.30
C MET A 109 -14.28 -16.00 21.70
N GLN A 110 -14.85 -15.37 22.74
CA GLN A 110 -14.38 -15.48 24.13
C GLN A 110 -15.46 -16.03 25.06
N GLU A 111 -16.56 -16.56 24.51
CA GLU A 111 -17.72 -17.01 25.27
C GLU A 111 -17.35 -18.14 26.25
N ASP A 112 -16.49 -19.07 25.81
CA ASP A 112 -16.04 -20.22 26.60
C ASP A 112 -14.81 -19.93 27.48
N GLU A 113 -14.24 -18.73 27.38
CA GLU A 113 -13.07 -18.32 28.17
C GLU A 113 -13.48 -17.90 29.60
N VAL A 114 -12.64 -18.22 30.58
CA VAL A 114 -12.81 -17.78 31.98
C VAL A 114 -12.75 -16.26 32.04
N GLU A 115 -13.58 -15.63 32.89
CA GLU A 115 -13.76 -14.16 32.90
C GLU A 115 -12.45 -13.37 33.07
N ASP A 116 -11.58 -13.78 34.00
CA ASP A 116 -10.27 -13.15 34.25
C ASP A 116 -9.26 -13.34 33.10
N GLU A 117 -9.55 -14.26 32.19
CA GLU A 117 -8.70 -14.60 31.04
C GLU A 117 -9.15 -13.95 29.73
N ARG A 118 -10.31 -13.28 29.74
CA ARG A 118 -10.88 -12.60 28.58
C ARG A 118 -10.11 -11.33 28.25
N CYS A 119 -9.94 -11.09 26.96
CA CYS A 119 -9.53 -9.77 26.49
C CYS A 119 -10.75 -8.84 26.52
N ASN A 120 -10.79 -7.97 27.52
CA ASN A 120 -11.86 -6.98 27.64
C ASN A 120 -11.82 -5.99 26.48
N ARG A 121 -13.00 -5.69 25.93
CA ARG A 121 -13.16 -4.73 24.85
C ARG A 121 -12.98 -3.30 25.39
N ASP A 122 -11.98 -2.59 24.89
CA ASP A 122 -11.76 -1.16 25.17
C ASP A 122 -12.15 -0.33 23.94
N THR A 123 -13.29 0.35 23.99
CA THR A 123 -13.75 1.23 22.91
C THR A 123 -13.21 2.65 23.07
N PHE A 124 -11.90 2.84 22.90
CA PHE A 124 -11.32 4.18 22.83
C PHE A 124 -11.90 4.95 21.62
N ARG A 125 -12.23 6.24 21.82
CA ARG A 125 -12.84 7.10 20.78
C ARG A 125 -12.09 8.43 20.65
N PRO A 126 -11.63 8.80 19.45
CA PRO A 126 -11.32 10.20 19.15
C PRO A 126 -12.62 11.01 19.21
N LYS A 127 -12.59 12.16 19.90
CA LYS A 127 -13.81 12.98 20.11
C LYS A 127 -14.32 13.68 18.85
N TYR A 128 -13.53 13.73 17.78
CA TYR A 128 -13.81 14.59 16.62
C TYR A 128 -13.60 13.88 15.29
N PHE A 129 -14.58 14.01 14.41
CA PHE A 129 -14.51 13.71 12.98
C PHE A 129 -15.38 14.73 12.25
N HIS A 130 -14.79 15.39 11.25
CA HIS A 130 -15.44 16.51 10.60
C HIS A 130 -16.47 16.02 9.58
N GLU A 131 -17.72 16.50 9.68
CA GLU A 131 -18.85 16.03 8.89
C GLU A 131 -18.68 16.19 7.38
N LYS A 132 -17.86 17.15 6.93
CA LYS A 132 -17.55 17.38 5.50
C LYS A 132 -16.87 16.18 4.82
N TRP A 133 -16.30 15.27 5.59
CA TRP A 133 -15.66 14.05 5.08
C TRP A 133 -16.59 12.83 5.10
N LEU A 134 -17.84 13.01 5.54
CA LEU A 134 -18.82 11.93 5.50
C LEU A 134 -19.27 11.72 4.06
N SER A 135 -19.26 10.46 3.64
CA SER A 135 -19.90 10.06 2.40
C SER A 135 -21.40 10.34 2.49
N PRO A 136 -22.06 10.80 1.40
CA PRO A 136 -23.52 10.94 1.36
C PRO A 136 -24.26 9.65 1.72
N SER A 137 -23.65 8.49 1.47
CA SER A 137 -24.18 7.16 1.81
C SER A 137 -24.28 6.88 3.31
N CYS A 138 -23.59 7.65 4.16
CA CYS A 138 -23.55 7.40 5.62
C CYS A 138 -24.82 7.83 6.36
N SER A 139 -25.62 8.71 5.75
CA SER A 139 -26.80 9.32 6.38
C SER A 139 -28.11 8.69 5.95
N ASN A 140 -28.09 7.79 4.96
CA ASN A 140 -29.30 7.13 4.48
C ASN A 140 -29.53 5.83 5.26
N ASP A 141 -30.73 5.65 5.81
CA ASP A 141 -31.18 4.40 6.46
C ASP A 141 -31.38 3.24 5.46
N SER A 142 -31.28 3.53 4.16
CA SER A 142 -31.34 2.54 3.09
C SER A 142 -29.92 2.08 2.73
N PRO A 143 -29.67 0.77 2.61
CA PRO A 143 -28.42 0.29 2.04
C PRO A 143 -28.26 0.93 0.66
N VAL A 144 -27.07 1.47 0.40
CA VAL A 144 -26.75 1.93 -0.95
C VAL A 144 -26.81 0.71 -1.84
N ASP A 145 -27.84 0.65 -2.68
CA ASP A 145 -27.85 -0.22 -3.84
C ASP A 145 -26.66 0.22 -4.69
N ILE A 146 -25.53 -0.48 -4.53
CA ILE A 146 -24.47 -0.43 -5.52
C ILE A 146 -25.12 -1.00 -6.77
N PRO A 147 -25.38 -0.18 -7.81
CA PRO A 147 -26.01 -0.70 -9.00
C PRO A 147 -25.09 -1.81 -9.51
N LYS A 148 -25.65 -3.02 -9.60
CA LYS A 148 -24.92 -4.23 -10.06
C LYS A 148 -24.32 -4.04 -11.45
N GLU A 149 -24.84 -3.06 -12.17
CA GLU A 149 -24.39 -2.61 -13.46
C GLU A 149 -23.85 -1.20 -13.30
N CYS A 150 -22.63 -0.97 -13.80
CA CYS A 150 -22.16 0.39 -13.99
C CYS A 150 -23.23 1.16 -14.78
N PRO A 151 -23.54 2.43 -14.45
CA PRO A 151 -24.47 3.21 -15.24
C PRO A 151 -24.06 3.09 -16.70
N GLU A 152 -24.98 2.62 -17.55
CA GLU A 152 -24.72 2.47 -18.97
C GLU A 152 -24.13 3.79 -19.45
N GLN A 153 -22.84 3.76 -19.82
CA GLN A 153 -22.26 4.90 -20.50
C GLN A 153 -23.20 5.19 -21.68
N PRO A 154 -23.62 6.44 -21.89
CA PRO A 154 -24.44 6.78 -23.04
C PRO A 154 -23.74 6.17 -24.24
N SER A 155 -24.41 5.18 -24.87
CA SER A 155 -23.80 4.33 -25.89
C SER A 155 -23.04 5.26 -26.81
N TYR A 156 -21.71 5.22 -26.75
CA TYR A 156 -20.89 5.97 -27.69
C TYR A 156 -21.39 5.47 -29.04
N LYS A 157 -22.05 6.36 -29.81
CA LYS A 157 -22.44 6.04 -31.18
C LYS A 157 -21.17 5.47 -31.78
N LYS A 158 -21.18 4.17 -32.05
CA LYS A 158 -20.07 3.50 -32.71
C LYS A 158 -19.97 4.27 -34.02
N HIS A 159 -18.98 5.15 -34.12
CA HIS A 159 -18.73 5.85 -35.37
C HIS A 159 -18.44 4.73 -36.35
N GLU A 160 -19.42 4.42 -37.20
CA GLU A 160 -19.24 3.49 -38.29
C GLU A 160 -18.04 4.01 -39.06
N CYS A 161 -16.98 3.20 -39.10
CA CYS A 161 -15.85 3.50 -39.95
C CYS A 161 -16.40 3.66 -41.38
N PRO A 162 -16.03 4.72 -42.12
CA PRO A 162 -16.35 4.77 -43.53
C PRO A 162 -15.81 3.48 -44.18
N PRO A 163 -16.53 2.89 -45.14
CA PRO A 163 -16.03 1.72 -45.86
C PRO A 163 -14.64 2.06 -46.39
N ALA A 164 -13.69 1.16 -46.13
CA ALA A 164 -12.28 1.35 -46.43
C ALA A 164 -12.10 1.64 -47.93
N VAL A 165 -12.02 2.92 -48.28
CA VAL A 165 -11.49 3.33 -49.57
C VAL A 165 -9.98 3.16 -49.45
N ALA A 166 -9.42 2.21 -50.20
CA ALA A 166 -7.99 1.93 -50.21
C ALA A 166 -7.21 3.23 -50.43
N PRO A 167 -6.31 3.64 -49.50
CA PRO A 167 -5.50 4.82 -49.72
C PRO A 167 -4.39 4.50 -50.71
N THR A 168 -4.58 4.90 -51.97
CA THR A 168 -3.47 5.11 -52.92
C THR A 168 -2.72 6.39 -52.54
N SER A 169 -1.87 6.30 -51.51
CA SER A 169 -0.67 7.16 -51.40
C SER A 169 0.34 6.53 -50.43
N SER A 170 1.34 5.91 -51.04
CA SER A 170 2.45 5.20 -50.41
C SER A 170 3.44 6.18 -49.75
N SER A 171 3.18 6.61 -48.51
CA SER A 171 4.20 7.30 -47.68
C SER A 171 4.83 6.39 -46.61
N CYS A 172 4.21 5.24 -46.30
CA CYS A 172 4.66 4.37 -45.21
C CYS A 172 5.79 3.41 -45.60
N LYS A 173 5.93 3.06 -46.89
CA LYS A 173 7.05 2.24 -47.37
C LYS A 173 8.38 3.00 -47.28
N THR A 174 8.36 4.31 -47.54
CA THR A 174 9.56 5.14 -47.58
C THR A 174 10.20 5.29 -46.20
N VAL A 175 9.38 5.44 -45.13
CA VAL A 175 9.86 5.61 -43.75
C VAL A 175 10.53 4.34 -43.20
N LEU A 176 9.97 3.17 -43.50
CA LEU A 176 10.56 1.90 -43.07
C LEU A 176 11.90 1.66 -43.79
N THR A 177 11.97 1.87 -45.11
CA THR A 177 13.22 1.68 -45.84
C THR A 177 14.30 2.68 -45.45
N THR A 178 13.97 3.96 -45.23
CA THR A 178 14.97 4.97 -44.82
C THR A 178 15.51 4.69 -43.42
N THR A 179 14.68 4.19 -42.50
CA THR A 179 15.13 3.86 -41.15
C THR A 179 16.14 2.72 -41.14
N TYR A 180 15.89 1.64 -41.90
CA TYR A 180 16.84 0.52 -41.98
C TYR A 180 18.14 0.88 -42.69
N VAL A 181 18.08 1.72 -43.74
CA VAL A 181 19.29 2.19 -44.45
C VAL A 181 20.13 3.09 -43.53
N VAL A 182 19.52 4.03 -42.82
CA VAL A 182 20.23 4.90 -41.86
C VAL A 182 20.83 4.07 -40.72
N PHE A 183 20.10 3.10 -40.18
CA PHE A 183 20.60 2.23 -39.12
C PHE A 183 21.76 1.34 -39.59
N GLY A 184 21.68 0.80 -40.81
CA GLY A 184 22.78 0.05 -41.43
C GLY A 184 24.05 0.89 -41.64
N ILE A 185 23.90 2.14 -42.08
CA ILE A 185 25.01 3.08 -42.23
C ILE A 185 25.65 3.40 -40.86
N LEU A 186 24.86 3.59 -39.80
CA LEU A 186 25.37 3.82 -38.44
C LEU A 186 26.17 2.63 -37.91
N LEU A 187 25.66 1.41 -38.11
CA LEU A 187 26.37 0.19 -37.72
C LEU A 187 27.67 0.02 -38.52
N PHE A 188 27.65 0.35 -39.82
CA PHE A 188 28.84 0.32 -40.66
C PHE A 188 29.89 1.34 -40.20
N PHE A 189 29.50 2.58 -39.86
CA PHE A 189 30.41 3.56 -39.28
C PHE A 189 30.97 3.12 -37.93
N MET A 190 30.14 2.52 -37.05
CA MET A 190 30.61 1.95 -35.79
C MET A 190 31.63 0.82 -36.01
N TYR A 191 31.40 -0.03 -37.00
CA TYR A 191 32.33 -1.08 -37.38
C TYR A 191 33.64 -0.50 -37.92
N LEU A 192 33.58 0.49 -38.82
CA LEU A 192 34.77 1.17 -39.32
C LEU A 192 35.53 1.92 -38.22
N LEU A 193 34.85 2.53 -37.25
CA LEU A 193 35.49 3.15 -36.08
C LEU A 193 36.18 2.13 -35.17
N ARG A 194 35.67 0.89 -35.12
CA ARG A 194 36.28 -0.21 -34.36
C ARG A 194 37.56 -0.75 -35.02
N PHE A 195 37.62 -0.75 -36.36
CA PHE A 195 38.73 -1.32 -37.13
C PHE A 195 39.72 -0.30 -37.71
N SER A 196 39.39 0.99 -37.68
CA SER A 196 40.30 2.05 -38.12
C SER A 196 41.13 2.57 -36.94
N SER A 197 42.43 2.81 -37.16
CA SER A 197 43.41 3.32 -36.16
C SER A 197 43.08 4.72 -35.60
N VAL A 198 41.92 5.29 -35.99
CA VAL A 198 41.38 6.57 -35.56
C VAL A 198 40.81 6.54 -34.13
N GLY A 199 40.34 5.38 -33.64
CA GLY A 199 39.84 5.26 -32.25
C GLY A 199 40.89 5.56 -31.18
N MET A 200 42.16 5.28 -31.45
CA MET A 200 43.28 5.57 -30.54
C MET A 200 43.58 7.07 -30.43
N LYS A 201 43.27 7.85 -31.48
CA LYS A 201 43.56 9.29 -31.54
C LYS A 201 42.52 10.14 -30.77
N LEU A 202 41.27 9.68 -30.70
CA LEU A 202 40.19 10.33 -29.95
C LEU A 202 40.35 10.22 -28.43
N ASN A 203 40.89 9.10 -27.93
CA ASN A 203 41.14 8.94 -26.49
C ASN A 203 42.18 9.93 -25.94
N ASN A 204 43.18 10.31 -26.75
CA ASN A 204 44.17 11.33 -26.34
C ASN A 204 43.58 12.75 -26.28
N LEU A 205 42.61 13.09 -27.15
CA LEU A 205 41.89 14.36 -27.10
C LEU A 205 40.92 14.47 -25.91
N ILE A 206 40.26 13.36 -25.54
CA ILE A 206 39.35 13.30 -24.39
C ILE A 206 40.13 13.32 -23.06
N ARG A 207 41.31 12.70 -23.01
CA ARG A 207 42.18 12.72 -21.82
C ARG A 207 42.78 14.10 -21.56
N GLY A 208 43.11 14.87 -22.60
CA GLY A 208 43.56 16.26 -22.47
C GLY A 208 42.49 17.21 -21.90
N LYS A 209 41.20 17.00 -22.25
CA LYS A 209 40.09 17.80 -21.70
C LYS A 209 39.75 17.47 -20.24
N LYS A 210 39.95 16.23 -19.78
CA LYS A 210 39.70 15.84 -18.38
C LYS A 210 40.75 16.40 -17.40
N ILE A 211 42.00 16.61 -17.83
CA ILE A 211 43.05 17.19 -16.98
C ILE A 211 42.81 18.70 -16.77
N LYS A 212 42.33 19.41 -17.79
CA LYS A 212 42.06 20.87 -17.69
C LYS A 212 40.87 21.20 -16.78
N ARG A 213 39.90 20.27 -16.62
CA ARG A 213 38.73 20.44 -15.75
C ARG A 213 39.07 20.26 -14.27
N ARG A 214 39.95 19.32 -13.92
CA ARG A 214 40.41 19.11 -12.53
C ARG A 214 41.17 20.30 -11.96
N ASN A 215 41.94 21.03 -12.77
CA ASN A 215 42.66 22.22 -12.30
C ASN A 215 41.74 23.43 -12.07
N MET A 216 40.55 23.46 -12.67
CA MET A 216 39.58 24.56 -12.52
C MET A 216 38.59 24.32 -11.37
N ASP A 217 38.32 23.03 -11.06
CA ASP A 217 37.45 22.66 -9.94
C ASP A 217 38.21 22.62 -8.60
N ASN A 218 39.54 22.46 -8.60
CA ASN A 218 40.33 22.47 -7.36
C ASN A 218 40.58 23.88 -6.78
N GLU A 219 40.41 24.94 -7.59
CA GLU A 219 40.59 26.33 -7.16
C GLU A 219 39.33 26.90 -6.47
N ASN A 220 38.16 26.29 -6.68
CA ASN A 220 36.88 26.74 -6.11
C ASN A 220 36.44 26.00 -4.84
N ASN A 221 37.08 24.87 -4.50
CA ASN A 221 36.64 23.97 -3.41
C ASN A 221 37.52 24.04 -2.13
N GLU A 222 38.51 24.94 -2.06
CA GLU A 222 39.33 25.18 -0.86
C GLU A 222 38.71 26.22 0.12
N ALA A 223 37.50 26.72 -0.16
CA ALA A 223 36.71 27.50 0.78
C ALA A 223 35.49 26.68 1.22
N PHE A 224 35.37 26.46 2.54
CA PHE A 224 34.31 25.72 3.26
C PHE A 224 34.58 24.24 3.57
N ARG A 225 35.37 24.07 4.64
CA ARG A 225 35.34 22.97 5.61
C ARG A 225 33.93 22.46 5.93
N GLY A 226 33.85 21.17 6.29
CA GLY A 226 32.99 20.73 7.40
C GLY A 226 32.40 19.32 7.32
N GLU A 227 33.19 18.32 7.75
CA GLU A 227 32.84 17.24 8.68
C GLU A 227 31.59 16.33 8.47
N ASN A 228 31.88 15.05 8.22
CA ASN A 228 31.20 13.78 8.59
C ASN A 228 29.68 13.62 8.36
N ASP A 229 29.28 12.62 7.54
CA ASP A 229 28.68 11.38 8.09
C ASP A 229 28.48 10.23 7.08
N SER A 230 28.56 9.02 7.65
CA SER A 230 27.79 7.79 7.39
C SER A 230 27.91 7.01 6.07
N ASN A 231 28.27 5.73 6.28
CA ASN A 231 28.05 4.60 5.39
C ASN A 231 26.55 4.39 5.10
N MET A 232 26.33 4.04 3.84
CA MET A 232 25.08 3.58 3.23
C MET A 232 24.69 2.20 3.75
N ASP A 233 23.39 1.98 3.99
CA ASP A 233 22.74 0.78 3.46
C ASP A 233 21.22 0.95 3.32
N SER A 234 20.73 0.47 2.19
CA SER A 234 19.45 0.79 1.57
C SER A 234 18.45 -0.36 1.68
N LEU A 235 17.22 -0.07 2.13
CA LEU A 235 15.98 -0.81 1.82
C LEU A 235 14.82 0.20 1.89
N ASP A 236 14.45 0.79 0.76
CA ASP A 236 13.42 0.36 -0.19
C ASP A 236 11.97 0.62 0.28
N THR A 237 11.41 1.65 -0.37
CA THR A 237 10.01 2.05 -0.55
C THR A 237 8.97 1.75 0.56
N ARG A 238 8.78 2.72 1.47
CA ARG A 238 7.49 2.96 2.14
C ARG A 238 6.96 4.35 1.78
N PHE A 239 5.68 4.40 1.46
CA PHE A 239 4.88 5.56 1.11
C PHE A 239 5.11 6.75 2.07
N ASN A 240 5.68 7.84 1.56
CA ASN A 240 5.68 9.15 2.23
C ASN A 240 4.42 9.91 1.84
N VAL A 241 3.42 9.94 2.72
CA VAL A 241 2.34 10.93 2.64
C VAL A 241 2.87 12.22 3.27
N ILE A 242 3.28 13.17 2.42
CA ILE A 242 3.69 14.51 2.85
C ILE A 242 2.43 15.29 3.23
N TYR A 243 2.25 15.56 4.53
CA TYR A 243 1.22 16.46 5.03
C TYR A 243 1.75 17.90 4.96
N ASN A 244 1.34 18.67 3.95
CA ASN A 244 1.54 20.11 3.95
C ASN A 244 0.37 20.77 4.68
N SER A 245 0.60 21.14 5.93
CA SER A 245 -0.25 22.07 6.68
C SER A 245 0.03 23.48 6.17
N PHE A 246 -0.90 24.07 5.41
CA PHE A 246 -0.93 25.52 5.22
C PHE A 246 -1.57 26.16 6.46
N GLN A 247 -0.74 26.87 7.24
CA GLN A 247 -1.20 27.90 8.16
C GLN A 247 -1.76 29.07 7.34
N ASN A 248 -2.98 29.47 7.68
CA ASN A 248 -3.46 30.86 7.65
C ASN A 248 -4.46 31.02 8.79
#